data_AF-A0A9D4J5N9-F1
#
_entry.id   AF-A0A9D4J5N9-F1
#
_cell.length_a   1.000
_cell.length_b   1.000
_cell.length_c   1.000
_cell.angle_alpha   90.00
_cell.angle_beta   90.00
_cell.angle_gamma   90.00
#
_symmetry.space_group_name_H-M   'P 1'
#
loop_
_entity.id
_entity.type
_entity.pdbx_description
1 polymer ?
#
loop_
_entity_poly.entity_id
_entity_poly.type
_entity_poly.pdbx_seq_one_letter_code
_entity_poly.pdbx_strand_id
1 'polypeptide(L)' 'MFVFQTGERLNSSKGVLTFAQATIENMGFYTCTCVNEEGAVNKTVYLDVQSMRANKFL' A
#
# COMPACT_ATOMS: atom_id res chain seq x y z
N MET A 1 6.15 12.92 2.89
CA MET A 1 5.67 13.03 1.50
C MET A 1 5.59 11.61 0.96
N PHE A 2 4.41 11.11 0.61
CA PHE A 2 4.29 9.76 0.03
C PHE A 2 4.74 9.83 -1.42
N VAL A 3 5.84 9.15 -1.75
CA VAL A 3 6.33 9.03 -3.12
C VAL A 3 5.63 7.82 -3.72
N PHE A 4 4.70 8.05 -4.65
CA PHE A 4 4.07 6.95 -5.38
C PHE A 4 5.08 6.37 -6.36
N GLN A 5 5.39 5.08 -6.25
CA GLN A 5 6.23 4.39 -7.21
C GLN A 5 5.47 4.13 -8.52
N THR A 6 6.21 3.84 -9.60
CA THR A 6 5.65 3.52 -10.91
C THR A 6 4.63 2.37 -10.82
N GLY A 7 3.38 2.62 -11.19
CA GLY A 7 2.30 1.62 -11.17
C GLY A 7 1.36 1.68 -9.95
N GLU A 8 1.63 2.58 -9.01
CA GLU A 8 0.71 2.89 -7.90
C GLU A 8 -0.33 3.93 -8.32
N ARG A 9 -1.60 3.69 -7.98
CA ARG A 9 -2.70 4.62 -8.28
C ARG A 9 -3.58 4.80 -7.06
N LEU A 10 -3.64 6.03 -6.54
CA LEU A 10 -4.57 6.42 -5.48
C LEU A 10 -5.84 7.03 -6.08
N ASN A 11 -6.99 6.43 -5.76
CA ASN A 11 -8.31 7.00 -5.97
C ASN A 11 -8.87 7.43 -4.61
N SER A 12 -8.64 8.70 -4.25
CA SER A 12 -9.04 9.26 -2.96
C SER A 12 -10.56 9.35 -2.77
N SER A 13 -11.33 9.59 -3.84
CA SER A 13 -12.80 9.67 -3.76
C SER A 13 -13.46 8.31 -3.51
N LYS A 14 -12.79 7.21 -3.90
CA LYS A 14 -13.24 5.85 -3.61
C LYS A 14 -12.50 5.19 -2.43
N GLY A 15 -11.47 5.83 -1.89
CA GLY A 15 -10.61 5.26 -0.85
C GLY A 15 -9.83 4.03 -1.33
N VAL A 16 -9.44 3.97 -2.61
CA VAL A 16 -8.77 2.80 -3.21
C VAL A 16 -7.33 3.12 -3.58
N LEU A 17 -6.37 2.32 -3.09
CA LEU A 17 -4.99 2.31 -3.56
C LEU A 17 -4.76 1.02 -4.37
N THR A 18 -4.22 1.14 -5.57
CA THR A 18 -3.98 0.02 -6.49
C THR A 18 -2.50 -0.08 -6.85
N PHE A 19 -1.96 -1.31 -6.79
CA PHE A 19 -0.62 -1.67 -7.25
C PHE A 19 -0.76 -2.61 -8.44
N ALA A 20 -0.37 -2.20 -9.65
CA ALA A 20 -0.50 -3.05 -10.84
C ALA A 20 0.54 -4.18 -10.89
N GLN A 21 1.72 -3.97 -10.32
CA GLN A 21 2.84 -4.92 -10.27
C GLN A 21 3.52 -4.81 -8.91
N ALA A 22 2.89 -5.35 -7.86
CA ALA A 22 3.42 -5.28 -6.51
C ALA A 22 4.75 -6.03 -6.41
N THR A 23 5.77 -5.37 -5.87
CA THR A 23 7.09 -5.91 -5.57
C THR A 23 7.34 -5.89 -4.06
N ILE A 24 8.46 -6.48 -3.61
CA ILE A 24 8.84 -6.46 -2.19
C ILE A 24 9.00 -5.01 -1.67
N GLU A 25 9.32 -4.04 -2.54
CA GLU A 25 9.43 -2.63 -2.15
C GLU A 25 8.09 -2.01 -1.74
N ASN A 26 6.96 -2.59 -2.19
CA ASN A 26 5.62 -2.16 -1.78
C ASN A 26 5.17 -2.82 -0.46
N MET A 27 5.95 -3.72 0.13
CA MET A 27 5.63 -4.32 1.43
C MET A 27 5.73 -3.27 2.54
N GLY A 28 4.74 -3.22 3.43
CA GLY A 28 4.77 -2.29 4.56
C GLY A 28 3.40 -1.92 5.12
N PHE A 29 3.40 -0.95 6.02
CA PHE A 29 2.17 -0.43 6.61
C PHE A 29 1.59 0.69 5.78
N TYR A 30 0.29 0.59 5.50
CA TYR A 30 -0.49 1.61 4.81
C TYR A 30 -1.59 2.11 5.74
N THR A 31 -1.61 3.42 6.00
CA THR A 31 -2.65 4.08 6.78
C THR A 31 -3.57 4.86 5.85
N CYS A 32 -4.86 4.55 5.90
CA CYS A 32 -5.91 5.37 5.32
C CYS A 32 -6.44 6.32 6.40
N THR A 33 -6.46 7.62 6.08
CA THR A 33 -7.01 8.67 6.93
C THR A 33 -8.22 9.27 6.24
N CYS A 34 -9.39 9.11 6.83
CA CYS A 34 -10.63 9.71 6.36
C CYS A 34 -10.92 10.95 7.21
N VAL A 35 -11.13 12.10 6.57
CA VAL A 35 -11.33 13.40 7.24
C VAL A 35 -12.66 14.01 6.78
N ASN A 36 -13.41 14.56 7.73
CA ASN A 36 -14.53 15.47 7.48
C ASN A 36 -14.37 16.74 8.33
N GLU A 37 -15.35 17.64 8.32
CA GLU A 37 -15.29 18.89 9.09
C GLU A 37 -15.16 18.68 10.61
N GLU A 38 -15.67 17.55 11.11
CA GLU A 38 -15.74 17.24 12.55
C GLU A 38 -14.54 16.45 13.07
N GLY A 39 -13.72 15.88 12.19
CA GLY A 39 -12.53 15.15 12.62
C GLY A 39 -11.99 14.15 11.61
N ALA A 40 -11.20 13.21 12.12
CA ALA A 40 -10.50 12.21 11.32
C ALA A 40 -10.54 10.83 11.96
N VAL A 41 -10.58 9.79 11.12
CA VAL A 41 -10.43 8.40 11.52
C VAL A 41 -9.31 7.75 10.70
N ASN A 42 -8.49 6.93 11.38
CA ASN A 42 -7.37 6.21 10.77
C ASN A 42 -7.61 4.70 10.80
N LYS A 43 -7.26 4.02 9.69
CA LYS A 43 -7.15 2.55 9.61
C LYS A 43 -5.83 2.18 8.98
N THR A 44 -5.10 1.27 9.63
CA THR A 44 -3.78 0.82 9.18
C THR A 44 -3.83 -0.66 8.85
N VAL A 45 -3.26 -1.03 7.71
CA VAL A 45 -3.11 -2.41 7.24
C VAL A 45 -1.65 -2.70 6.91
N TYR A 46 -1.22 -3.94 7.07
CA TYR A 46 0.09 -4.40 6.62
C TYR A 46 -0.06 -5.13 5.28
N LEU A 47 0.65 -4.66 4.26
CA LEU A 47 0.74 -5.33 2.97
C LEU A 47 1.96 -6.25 2.99
N ASP A 48 1.69 -7.55 2.89
CA ASP A 48 2.72 -8.60 2.82
C ASP A 48 2.82 -9.12 1.37
N VAL A 49 3.89 -8.75 0.67
CA VAL A 49 4.14 -9.17 -0.72
C VAL A 49 5.02 -10.41 -0.72
N GLN A 50 4.41 -11.54 -1.08
CA GLN A 50 5.09 -12.82 -1.19
C GLN A 50 5.82 -12.93 -2.54
N SER A 51 7.13 -13.18 -2.50
CA SER A 51 7.94 -13.48 -3.68
C SER A 51 8.57 -14.86 -3.54
N MET A 52 8.82 -15.55 -4.65
CA MET A 52 9.54 -16.82 -4.61
C MET A 52 10.94 -16.59 -4.05
N ARG A 53 11.19 -17.11 -2.85
CA ARG A 53 12.55 -17.28 -2.35
C ARG A 53 13.19 -18.32 -3.26
N ALA A 54 14.18 -17.94 -4.07
CA ALA A 54 15.02 -18.95 -4.72
C ALA A 54 15.59 -19.83 -3.60
N ASN A 55 15.20 -21.10 -3.55
CA ASN A 55 15.80 -22.06 -2.64
C ASN A 55 17.28 -22.16 -3.01
N LYS A 56 18.14 -21.49 -2.23
CA LYS A 56 19.59 -21.47 -2.42
C LYS A 56 20.25 -22.77 -1.92
N PHE A 57 19.58 -23.90 -2.13
CA PHE A 57 19.97 -25.23 -1.64
C PHE A 57 19.73 -26.33 -2.68
N LEU A 58 19.96 -26.03 -3.97
CA LEU A 58 20.33 -27.03 -4.97
C LEU A 58 21.80 -26.81 -5.35
#